data_AF-A0ABD2MCC5-F1
#
_entry.id   AF-A0ABD2MCC5-F1
#
_cell.length_a   1.000
_cell.length_b   1.000
_cell.length_c   1.000
_cell.angle_alpha   90.00
_cell.angle_beta   90.00
_cell.angle_gamma   90.00
#
_symmetry.space_group_name_H-M   'P 1'
#
loop_
_entity.id
_entity.type
_entity.pdbx_description
1 polymer ?
#
loop_
_entity_poly.entity_id
_entity_poly.type
_entity_poly.pdbx_seq_one_letter_code
_entity_poly.pdbx_strand_id
1 'polypeptide(L)' 'MSDQDVPLTKHGFKQAKELGEWFKSIPIDQVYSSPFQRTLDTANAILEGRNDGIYLNIEPGLTEASF' A
#
# COMPACT_ATOMS: atom_id res chain seq x y z
N MET A 1 -19.57 -2.29 -2.73
CA MET A 1 -18.28 -2.91 -2.37
C MET A 1 -18.38 -4.36 -2.75
N SER A 2 -17.51 -4.87 -3.63
CA SER A 2 -17.41 -6.31 -3.88
C SER A 2 -16.92 -6.99 -2.61
N ASP A 3 -17.38 -8.21 -2.32
CA ASP A 3 -16.97 -8.97 -1.13
C ASP A 3 -15.45 -9.17 -1.00
N GLN A 4 -14.70 -8.95 -2.09
CA GLN A 4 -13.25 -9.07 -2.13
C GLN A 4 -12.47 -7.81 -1.72
N ASP A 5 -13.12 -6.65 -1.60
CA ASP A 5 -12.43 -5.39 -1.25
C ASP A 5 -12.56 -5.07 0.24
N VAL A 6 -12.09 -6.01 1.06
CA VAL A 6 -12.07 -5.86 2.52
C VAL A 6 -10.93 -4.91 2.90
N PRO A 7 -11.19 -3.84 3.69
CA PRO A 7 -10.18 -2.90 4.13
C PRO A 7 -9.27 -3.50 5.22
N LEU A 8 -8.19 -2.78 5.56
CA LEU A 8 -7.36 -3.16 6.70
C LEU A 8 -8.16 -3.16 8.01
N THR A 9 -7.81 -4.06 8.91
CA THR A 9 -8.25 -4.00 10.32
C THR A 9 -7.51 -2.89 11.05
N LYS A 10 -7.96 -2.51 12.26
CA LYS A 10 -7.22 -1.58 13.13
C LYS A 10 -5.78 -2.04 13.40
N HIS A 11 -5.57 -3.35 13.54
CA HIS A 11 -4.23 -3.90 13.70
C HIS A 11 -3.42 -3.79 12.40
N GLY A 12 -4.04 -4.06 11.26
CA GLY A 12 -3.43 -3.89 9.93
C GLY A 12 -2.96 -2.45 9.68
N PHE A 13 -3.77 -1.44 10.06
CA PHE A 13 -3.35 -0.04 9.99
C PHE A 13 -2.13 0.27 10.87
N LYS A 14 -2.03 -0.34 12.07
CA LYS A 14 -0.84 -0.18 12.93
C LYS A 14 0.40 -0.77 12.26
N GLN A 15 0.28 -1.96 11.66
CA GLN A 15 1.37 -2.60 10.94
C GLN A 15 1.81 -1.79 9.71
N ALA A 16 0.86 -1.27 8.92
CA ALA A 16 1.15 -0.41 7.78
C ALA A 16 1.93 0.84 8.19
N LYS A 17 1.55 1.47 9.31
CA LYS A 17 2.28 2.62 9.85
C LYS A 17 3.70 2.26 10.30
N GLU A 18 3.88 1.15 11.02
CA GLU A 18 5.22 0.68 11.43
C GLU A 18 6.11 0.36 10.21
N LEU A 19 5.53 -0.22 9.16
CA LEU A 19 6.19 -0.44 7.88
C LEU A 19 6.62 0.88 7.23
N GLY A 20 5.74 1.88 7.19
CA GLY A 20 6.06 3.19 6.65
C GLY A 20 7.21 3.88 7.36
N GLU A 21 7.22 3.84 8.70
CA GLU A 21 8.33 4.36 9.50
C GLU A 21 9.67 3.67 9.16
N TRP A 22 9.65 2.35 8.96
CA TRP A 22 10.83 1.60 8.55
C TRP A 22 11.34 1.97 7.15
N PHE A 23 10.42 2.25 6.21
CA PHE A 23 10.76 2.61 4.83
C PHE A 23 11.28 4.04 4.64
N LYS A 24 11.20 4.92 5.64
CA LYS A 24 11.62 6.33 5.52
C LYS A 24 13.04 6.53 5.01
N SER A 25 13.98 5.66 5.38
CA SER A 25 15.39 5.74 4.98
C SER A 25 15.73 4.88 3.76
N ILE A 26 14.77 4.13 3.22
CA ILE A 26 14.98 3.23 2.10
C ILE A 26 14.75 4.00 0.80
N PRO A 27 15.72 4.03 -0.13
CA PRO A 27 15.50 4.55 -1.48
C PRO A 27 14.49 3.67 -2.21
N ILE A 28 13.50 4.30 -2.84
CA ILE A 28 12.50 3.63 -3.66
C ILE A 28 12.49 4.32 -5.01
N ASP A 29 12.63 3.56 -6.09
CA ASP A 29 12.57 4.10 -7.45
C ASP A 29 11.13 4.11 -7.99
N GLN A 30 10.33 3.11 -7.65
CA GLN A 30 8.96 2.94 -8.11
C GLN A 30 8.08 2.21 -7.06
N VAL A 31 6.79 2.57 -7.01
CA VAL A 31 5.79 1.87 -6.20
C VAL A 31 4.63 1.42 -7.08
N TYR A 32 4.27 0.14 -6.96
CA TYR A 32 3.11 -0.46 -7.61
C TYR A 32 2.23 -1.16 -6.57
N SER A 33 0.91 -1.11 -6.74
CA SER A 33 -0.04 -1.80 -5.85
C SER A 33 -1.25 -2.29 -6.62
N SER A 34 -1.90 -3.33 -6.10
CA SER A 34 -3.21 -3.78 -6.58
C SER A 34 -4.27 -2.68 -6.36
N PRO A 35 -5.40 -2.71 -7.07
CA PRO A 35 -6.47 -1.73 -6.90
C PRO A 35 -7.28 -1.90 -5.60
N PHE A 36 -7.01 -2.91 -4.76
CA PHE A 36 -7.78 -3.15 -3.53
C PHE A 36 -7.41 -2.19 -2.40
N GLN A 37 -8.42 -1.73 -1.65
CA GLN A 37 -8.26 -0.72 -0.59
C GLN A 37 -7.19 -1.12 0.43
N ARG A 38 -7.15 -2.39 0.84
CA ARG A 38 -6.14 -2.90 1.78
C ARG A 38 -4.68 -2.74 1.29
N THR A 39 -4.44 -2.88 -0.02
CA THR A 39 -3.10 -2.73 -0.60
C THR A 39 -2.76 -1.26 -0.85
N LEU A 40 -3.77 -0.45 -1.19
CA LEU A 40 -3.64 1.00 -1.30
C LEU A 40 -3.32 1.63 0.06
N ASP A 41 -4.04 1.27 1.12
CA ASP A 41 -3.80 1.77 2.48
C ASP A 41 -2.38 1.43 2.95
N THR A 42 -1.92 0.22 2.68
CA THR A 42 -0.56 -0.21 3.03
C THR A 42 0.50 0.57 2.25
N ALA A 43 0.32 0.74 0.93
CA ALA A 43 1.26 1.47 0.09
C ALA A 43 1.30 2.97 0.45
N ASN A 44 0.16 3.57 0.76
CA ASN A 44 0.07 4.96 1.17
C ASN A 44 0.81 5.20 2.50
N ALA A 45 0.78 4.25 3.44
CA ALA A 45 1.55 4.37 4.67
C ALA A 45 3.08 4.40 4.42
N ILE A 46 3.57 3.69 3.40
CA ILE A 46 4.98 3.73 2.98
C ILE A 46 5.35 5.08 2.35
N LEU A 47 4.42 5.66 1.59
CA LEU A 47 4.62 6.93 0.90
C LEU A 47 4.40 8.15 1.80
N GLU A 48 3.79 7.98 2.97
CA GLU A 48 3.47 9.06 3.89
C GLU A 48 4.73 9.84 4.30
N GLY A 49 4.76 11.13 3.98
CA GLY A 49 5.87 12.03 4.31
C GLY A 49 7.10 11.94 3.41
N ARG A 50 7.06 11.13 2.34
CA ARG A 50 8.10 11.14 1.30
C ARG A 50 7.93 12.34 0.38
N ASN A 51 9.03 13.01 0.05
CA ASN A 51 9.07 14.22 -0.79
C ASN A 51 10.03 14.07 -1.99
N ASP A 52 10.38 12.83 -2.34
CA ASP A 52 11.30 12.47 -3.41
C ASP A 52 10.63 12.36 -4.80
N GLY A 53 9.38 12.79 -4.91
CA GLY A 53 8.64 12.83 -6.19
C GLY A 53 8.10 11.46 -6.65
N ILE A 54 8.20 10.43 -5.80
CA ILE A 54 7.62 9.13 -6.08
C ILE A 54 6.09 9.15 -5.91
N TYR A 55 5.40 8.38 -6.74
CA TYR A 55 3.94 8.24 -6.70
C TYR A 55 3.53 6.77 -6.79
N LEU A 56 2.33 6.48 -6.32
CA LEU A 56 1.75 5.14 -6.36
C LEU A 56 1.17 4.85 -7.74
N ASN A 57 1.69 3.82 -8.42
CA ASN A 57 1.10 3.26 -9.62
C ASN A 57 0.11 2.16 -9.23
N ILE A 58 -1.14 2.26 -9.67
CA ILE A 58 -2.14 1.21 -9.46
C ILE A 58 -2.08 0.27 -10.67
N GLU A 59 -1.78 -1.00 -10.44
CA GLU A 59 -1.64 -2.03 -11.48
C GLU A 59 -2.74 -3.09 -11.31
N PRO A 60 -3.78 -3.10 -12.16
CA PRO A 60 -4.84 -4.08 -12.14
C PRO A 60 -4.36 -5.53 -12.29
N GLY A 61 -3.19 -5.77 -12.89
CA GLY A 61 -2.58 -7.10 -13.00
C GLY A 61 -2.01 -7.67 -11.70
N LEU A 62 -1.96 -6.89 -10.62
CA LEU A 62 -1.45 -7.31 -9.29
C LEU A 62 -2.55 -7.75 -8.33
N THR A 63 -3.72 -8.16 -8.81
CA THR A 63 -4.81 -8.66 -7.96
C THR A 63 -4.53 -10.08 -7.44
N GLU A 64 -5.16 -10.42 -6.31
CA GLU A 64 -5.16 -11.77 -5.74
C GLU A 64 -5.58 -12.83 -6.76
N ALA A 65 -5.08 -14.06 -6.58
CA ALA A 65 -5.56 -15.20 -7.33
C ALA A 65 -7.06 -15.42 -7.06
N SER A 66 -7.82 -15.68 -8.12
CA SER A 66 -9.23 -16.05 -7.99
C SER A 66 -9.32 -17.51 -7.52
N PHE A 67 -9.99 -17.72 -6.38
CA PHE A 67 -10.25 -19.05 -5.80
C PHE A 67 -11.75 -19.34 -5.78
#